data_AF-A0A1H9AZE9-F1
#
_entry.id   AF-A0A1H9AZE9-F1
#
_cell.length_a   1.000
_cell.length_b   1.000
_cell.length_c   1.000
_cell.angle_alpha   90.00
_cell.angle_beta   90.00
_cell.angle_gamma   90.00
#
_symmetry.space_group_name_H-M   'P 1'
#
loop_
_entity.id
_entity.type
_entity.pdbx_description
1 polymer ?
#
loop_
_entity_poly.entity_id
_entity_poly.type
_entity_poly.pdbx_seq_one_letter_code
_entity_poly.pdbx_strand_id
1 'polypeptide(L)'
;MTKTNIEILDELMEKGYTLVRKNPTSIAIEFKQDYYAEVDKIKRDRDLTPAAKAYKQEQLQEKHGKRLFEVLAEQKAEYKKTAEQARKLAQTIRTMRHSKPSDDLQNKLFQQEIESLKTSTMLGTNAKGSMEAINAFVDKYGNEPYYAEYVTDIFPVLAGNVLGIEDTPQNRHSLSKLLERITEKATTDEQRKAKETLGFFGDGDVKFYPEGLTPYNAIQQIIGRDAARYLNEPERAIELISTAE
;
A
#
# COMPACT_ATOMS: atom_id res chain seq x y z
N MET A 1 13.85 1.05 -23.36
CA MET A 1 12.47 1.54 -23.13
C MET A 1 12.36 1.86 -21.65
N THR A 2 11.95 3.07 -21.30
CA THR A 2 11.72 3.50 -19.92
C THR A 2 10.42 2.88 -19.43
N LYS A 3 10.41 2.24 -18.26
CA LYS A 3 9.19 1.66 -17.69
C LYS A 3 8.17 2.76 -17.37
N THR A 4 6.88 2.48 -17.57
CA THR A 4 5.80 3.39 -17.19
C THR A 4 5.63 3.45 -15.67
N ASN A 5 5.00 4.50 -15.16
CA ASN A 5 4.70 4.61 -13.72
C ASN A 5 3.87 3.42 -13.21
N ILE A 6 2.91 2.96 -14.02
CA ILE A 6 2.07 1.80 -13.69
C ILE A 6 2.92 0.54 -13.56
N GLU A 7 3.80 0.26 -14.54
CA GLU A 7 4.70 -0.90 -14.49
C GLU A 7 5.61 -0.88 -13.26
N ILE A 8 6.14 0.30 -12.89
CA ILE A 8 6.98 0.43 -11.70
C ILE A 8 6.17 0.15 -10.42
N LEU A 9 4.94 0.67 -10.32
CA LEU A 9 4.06 0.39 -9.18
C LEU A 9 3.68 -1.10 -9.10
N ASP A 10 3.41 -1.75 -10.23
CA ASP A 10 3.13 -3.18 -10.30
C ASP A 10 4.30 -4.03 -9.81
N GLU A 11 5.52 -3.71 -10.27
CA GLU A 11 6.74 -4.42 -9.84
C GLU A 11 6.97 -4.26 -8.33
N LEU A 12 6.75 -3.05 -7.79
CA LEU A 12 6.89 -2.80 -6.37
C LEU A 12 5.82 -3.57 -5.57
N MET A 13 4.57 -3.58 -6.03
CA MET A 13 3.49 -4.34 -5.40
C MET A 13 3.76 -5.86 -5.43
N GLU A 14 4.21 -6.39 -6.57
CA GLU A 14 4.55 -7.81 -6.70
C GLU A 14 5.75 -8.20 -5.82
N LYS A 15 6.76 -7.33 -5.74
CA LYS A 15 7.88 -7.49 -4.82
C LYS A 15 7.41 -7.50 -3.36
N GLY A 16 6.58 -6.54 -2.98
CA GLY A 16 5.96 -6.50 -1.65
C GLY A 16 5.14 -7.75 -1.34
N TYR A 17 4.34 -8.23 -2.29
CA TYR A 17 3.57 -9.46 -2.16
C TYR A 17 4.48 -10.68 -1.97
N THR A 18 5.55 -10.78 -2.76
CA THR A 18 6.52 -11.88 -2.67
C THR A 18 7.19 -11.89 -1.30
N LEU A 19 7.64 -10.74 -0.82
CA LEU A 19 8.25 -10.59 0.50
C LEU A 19 7.31 -10.98 1.65
N VAL A 20 6.00 -10.71 1.53
CA VAL A 20 5.03 -10.96 2.62
C VAL A 20 4.39 -12.34 2.55
N ARG A 21 4.22 -12.91 1.35
CA ARG A 21 3.43 -14.14 1.15
C ARG A 21 4.23 -15.33 0.68
N LYS A 22 5.23 -15.14 -0.19
CA LYS A 22 6.03 -16.24 -0.76
C LYS A 22 7.25 -16.51 0.09
N ASN A 23 8.05 -15.49 0.38
CA ASN A 23 9.32 -15.62 1.10
C ASN A 23 9.18 -16.28 2.49
N PRO A 24 8.18 -15.97 3.34
CA PRO A 24 8.06 -16.64 4.64
C PRO A 24 7.95 -18.15 4.54
N THR A 25 7.25 -18.65 3.51
CA THR A 25 7.10 -20.09 3.27
C THR A 25 8.41 -20.70 2.78
N SER A 26 9.07 -20.06 1.81
CA SER A 26 10.36 -20.53 1.28
C SER A 26 11.44 -20.56 2.37
N ILE A 27 11.57 -19.47 3.14
CA ILE A 27 12.52 -19.35 4.25
C ILE A 27 12.27 -20.44 5.30
N ALA A 28 11.01 -20.67 5.68
CA ALA A 28 10.70 -21.72 6.66
C ALA A 28 11.01 -23.13 6.14
N ILE A 29 10.83 -23.40 4.84
CA ILE A 29 11.17 -24.68 4.23
C ILE A 29 12.69 -24.88 4.17
N GLU A 30 13.42 -23.89 3.66
CA GLU A 30 14.88 -23.93 3.55
C GLU A 30 15.53 -24.07 4.93
N PHE A 31 15.10 -23.25 5.90
CA PHE A 31 15.55 -23.32 7.29
C PHE A 31 15.35 -24.72 7.89
N LYS A 32 14.17 -25.31 7.66
CA LYS A 32 13.86 -26.66 8.14
C LYS A 32 14.76 -27.71 7.48
N GLN A 33 14.93 -27.65 6.16
CA GLN A 33 15.73 -28.61 5.41
C GLN A 33 17.20 -28.56 5.83
N ASP A 34 17.78 -27.36 5.90
CA ASP A 34 19.17 -27.16 6.29
C ASP A 34 19.43 -27.63 7.72
N TYR A 35 18.56 -27.28 8.67
CA TYR A 35 18.69 -27.71 10.06
C TYR A 35 18.63 -29.23 10.20
N TYR A 36 17.62 -29.90 9.63
CA TYR A 36 17.50 -31.35 9.76
C TYR A 36 18.61 -32.11 9.04
N ALA A 37 19.12 -31.60 7.91
CA ALA A 37 20.26 -32.18 7.22
C ALA A 37 21.52 -32.17 8.09
N GLU A 38 21.75 -31.11 8.87
CA GLU A 38 22.87 -31.04 9.82
C GLU A 38 22.64 -31.88 11.08
N VAL A 39 21.41 -31.90 11.62
CA VAL A 39 21.04 -32.78 12.74
C VAL A 39 21.26 -34.25 12.39
N ASP A 40 20.92 -34.67 11.18
CA ASP A 40 21.12 -36.06 10.74
C ASP A 40 22.60 -36.44 10.66
N LYS A 41 23.48 -35.50 10.28
CA LYS A 41 24.95 -35.71 10.35
C LYS A 41 25.40 -35.94 11.79
N ILE A 42 24.93 -35.12 12.74
CA ILE A 42 25.24 -35.28 14.16
C ILE A 42 24.71 -36.61 14.72
N LYS A 43 23.50 -37.01 14.31
CA LYS A 43 22.89 -38.27 14.77
C LYS A 43 23.66 -39.50 14.28
N ARG A 44 24.13 -39.47 13.02
CA ARG A 44 24.86 -40.58 12.39
C ARG A 44 26.34 -40.65 12.77
N ASP A 45 26.88 -39.60 13.37
CA ASP A 45 28.24 -39.57 13.90
C ASP A 45 28.39 -40.64 15.00
N ARG A 46 29.27 -41.62 14.78
CA ARG A 46 29.52 -42.73 15.70
C ARG A 46 30.52 -42.37 16.80
N ASP A 47 31.25 -41.27 16.64
CA ASP A 47 32.30 -40.86 17.56
C ASP A 47 31.75 -39.97 18.69
N LEU A 48 30.49 -39.57 18.61
CA LEU A 48 29.83 -38.76 19.63
C LEU A 48 29.00 -39.59 20.59
N THR A 49 29.21 -39.34 21.89
CA THR A 49 28.33 -39.83 22.95
C THR A 49 26.95 -39.17 22.87
N PRO A 50 25.90 -39.75 23.47
CA PRO A 50 24.57 -39.13 23.51
C PRO A 50 24.57 -37.71 24.07
N ALA A 51 25.37 -37.45 25.12
CA ALA A 51 25.52 -36.12 25.71
C ALA A 51 26.21 -35.14 24.74
N ALA A 52 27.26 -35.57 24.04
CA ALA A 52 27.94 -34.73 23.06
C ALA A 52 27.07 -34.44 21.83
N LYS A 53 26.19 -35.38 21.43
CA LYS A 53 25.20 -35.15 20.36
C LYS A 53 24.17 -34.11 20.76
N ALA A 54 23.65 -34.17 22.00
CA ALA A 54 22.71 -33.18 22.52
C ALA A 54 23.32 -31.77 22.54
N TYR A 55 24.55 -31.64 23.08
CA TYR A 55 25.27 -30.37 23.12
C TYR A 55 25.54 -29.79 21.71
N LYS A 56 25.96 -30.62 20.74
CA LYS A 56 26.13 -30.16 19.35
C LYS A 56 24.81 -29.74 18.70
N GLN A 57 23.69 -30.38 19.04
CA GLN A 57 22.37 -30.00 18.52
C GLN A 57 21.91 -28.65 19.08
N GLU A 58 22.20 -28.36 20.35
CA GLU A 58 21.92 -27.07 20.99
C GLU A 58 22.74 -25.95 20.33
N GLN A 59 24.05 -26.13 20.16
CA GLN A 59 24.88 -25.16 19.43
C GLN A 59 24.42 -24.96 17.98
N LEU A 60 23.99 -26.04 17.32
CA LEU A 60 23.45 -25.97 15.96
C LEU A 60 22.16 -25.14 15.94
N GLN A 61 21.27 -25.35 16.90
CA GLN A 61 20.01 -24.61 17.03
C GLN A 61 20.26 -23.12 17.25
N GLU A 62 21.20 -22.73 18.12
CA GLU A 62 21.56 -21.34 18.35
C GLU A 62 22.15 -20.69 17.09
N LYS A 63 23.12 -21.35 16.45
CA LYS A 63 23.77 -20.85 15.23
C LYS A 63 22.77 -20.66 14.09
N HIS A 64 21.92 -21.65 13.85
CA HIS A 64 20.88 -21.58 12.81
C HIS A 64 19.79 -20.56 13.18
N GLY A 65 19.44 -20.45 14.46
CA GLY A 65 18.53 -19.42 14.97
C GLY A 65 19.04 -18.00 14.70
N LYS A 66 20.31 -17.71 15.01
CA LYS A 66 20.95 -16.40 14.72
C LYS A 66 20.90 -16.09 13.23
N ARG A 67 21.31 -17.03 12.38
CA ARG A 67 21.27 -16.88 10.92
C ARG A 67 19.85 -16.67 10.39
N LEU A 68 18.86 -17.36 10.96
CA LEU A 68 17.47 -17.14 10.60
C LEU A 68 17.06 -15.70 10.89
N PHE A 69 17.31 -15.19 12.10
CA PHE A 69 16.94 -13.81 12.45
C PHE A 69 17.65 -12.77 11.58
N GLU A 70 18.88 -13.00 11.15
CA GLU A 70 19.57 -12.15 10.16
C GLU A 70 18.79 -12.11 8.83
N VAL A 71 18.41 -13.28 8.28
CA VAL A 71 17.60 -13.37 7.04
C VAL A 71 16.25 -12.69 7.21
N LEU A 72 15.59 -12.85 8.37
CA LEU A 72 14.32 -12.20 8.66
C LEU A 72 14.45 -10.67 8.75
N ALA A 73 15.55 -10.17 9.34
CA ALA A 73 15.85 -8.75 9.41
C ALA A 73 16.09 -8.17 8.00
N GLU A 74 16.83 -8.88 7.15
CA GLU A 74 17.03 -8.50 5.74
C GLU A 74 15.71 -8.45 4.97
N GLN A 75 14.86 -9.48 5.10
CA GLN A 75 13.53 -9.53 4.48
C GLN A 75 12.66 -8.32 4.90
N LYS A 76 12.66 -8.00 6.20
CA LYS A 76 11.89 -6.87 6.75
C LYS A 76 12.45 -5.52 6.28
N ALA A 77 13.77 -5.37 6.23
CA ALA A 77 14.42 -4.17 5.71
C ALA A 77 14.13 -3.97 4.21
N GLU A 78 14.17 -5.05 3.42
CA GLU A 78 13.84 -5.00 2.00
C GLU A 78 12.37 -4.64 1.77
N TYR A 79 11.45 -5.18 2.59
CA TYR A 79 10.05 -4.79 2.54
C TYR A 79 9.85 -3.32 2.87
N LYS A 80 10.46 -2.81 3.96
CA LYS A 80 10.40 -1.38 4.33
C LYS A 80 10.88 -0.48 3.19
N LYS A 81 12.02 -0.82 2.58
CA LYS A 81 12.58 -0.08 1.44
C LYS A 81 11.63 -0.09 0.24
N THR A 82 11.06 -1.26 -0.09
CA THR A 82 10.10 -1.41 -1.20
C THR A 82 8.83 -0.60 -0.93
N ALA A 83 8.30 -0.67 0.29
CA ALA A 83 7.12 0.07 0.72
C ALA A 83 7.36 1.59 0.66
N GLU A 84 8.52 2.07 1.11
CA GLU A 84 8.87 3.49 1.04
C GLU A 84 8.96 3.98 -0.40
N GLN A 85 9.63 3.23 -1.28
CA GLN A 85 9.71 3.55 -2.71
C GLN A 85 8.33 3.60 -3.36
N ALA A 86 7.49 2.59 -3.09
CA ALA A 86 6.14 2.51 -3.61
C ALA A 86 5.26 3.65 -3.12
N ARG A 87 5.29 3.96 -1.81
CA ARG A 87 4.55 5.07 -1.20
C ARG A 87 4.98 6.41 -1.79
N LYS A 88 6.29 6.65 -1.92
CA LYS A 88 6.81 7.92 -2.47
C LYS A 88 6.39 8.12 -3.93
N LEU A 89 6.49 7.07 -4.75
CA LEU A 89 6.07 7.14 -6.14
C LEU A 89 4.56 7.33 -6.25
N ALA A 90 3.77 6.55 -5.51
CA ALA A 90 2.32 6.66 -5.48
C ALA A 90 1.84 8.04 -4.99
N GLN A 91 2.48 8.61 -3.98
CA GLN A 91 2.20 9.98 -3.52
C GLN A 91 2.50 11.00 -4.62
N THR A 92 3.64 10.88 -5.30
CA THR A 92 4.02 11.76 -6.41
C THR A 92 2.96 11.73 -7.52
N ILE A 93 2.55 10.54 -7.95
CA ILE A 93 1.53 10.34 -9.00
C ILE A 93 0.19 10.92 -8.56
N ARG A 94 -0.21 10.71 -7.30
CA ARG A 94 -1.48 11.23 -6.77
C ARG A 94 -1.51 12.76 -6.71
N THR A 95 -0.35 13.41 -6.56
CA THR A 95 -0.23 14.87 -6.56
C THR A 95 0.03 15.47 -7.93
N MET A 96 0.23 14.64 -8.96
CA MET A 96 0.46 15.12 -10.31
C MET A 96 -0.86 15.67 -10.87
N ARG A 97 -0.86 16.96 -11.22
CA ARG A 97 -1.99 17.62 -11.88
C ARG A 97 -2.07 17.21 -13.34
N HIS A 98 -3.27 17.19 -13.90
CA HIS A 98 -3.46 16.95 -15.32
C HIS A 98 -2.90 18.10 -16.14
N SER A 99 -2.33 17.76 -17.30
CA SER A 99 -1.89 18.75 -18.26
C SER A 99 -3.09 19.48 -18.88
N LYS A 100 -2.98 20.80 -19.01
CA LYS A 100 -3.96 21.61 -19.73
C LYS A 100 -4.11 21.12 -21.18
N PRO A 101 -5.34 20.96 -21.71
CA PRO A 101 -5.58 20.61 -23.11
C PRO A 101 -4.91 21.62 -24.06
N SER A 102 -4.50 21.17 -25.23
CA SER A 102 -3.84 22.03 -26.22
C SER A 102 -4.78 23.02 -26.93
N ASP A 103 -6.10 22.80 -26.87
CA ASP A 103 -7.10 23.67 -27.50
C ASP A 103 -7.35 24.93 -26.66
N ASP A 104 -6.69 26.02 -27.01
CA ASP A 104 -6.83 27.32 -26.34
C ASP A 104 -8.25 27.91 -26.38
N LEU A 105 -9.03 27.62 -27.43
CA LEU A 105 -10.40 28.11 -27.53
C LEU A 105 -11.29 27.40 -26.52
N GLN A 106 -11.23 26.06 -26.45
CA GLN A 106 -11.95 25.27 -25.45
C GLN A 106 -11.57 25.68 -24.04
N ASN A 107 -10.28 25.91 -23.78
CA ASN A 107 -9.81 26.36 -22.47
C ASN A 107 -10.40 27.72 -22.07
N LYS A 108 -10.51 28.68 -23.02
CA LYS A 108 -11.12 29.99 -22.76
C LYS A 108 -12.63 29.88 -22.53
N LEU A 109 -13.32 29.07 -23.33
CA LEU A 109 -14.75 28.81 -23.16
C LEU A 109 -15.05 28.17 -21.81
N PHE A 110 -14.26 27.17 -21.42
CA PHE A 110 -14.32 26.56 -20.09
C PHE A 110 -14.18 27.59 -18.98
N GLN A 111 -13.16 28.47 -19.06
CA GLN A 111 -12.94 29.52 -18.05
C GLN A 111 -14.10 30.51 -17.97
N GLN A 112 -14.66 30.94 -19.11
CA GLN A 112 -15.81 31.85 -19.11
C GLN A 112 -17.05 31.19 -18.52
N GLU A 113 -17.33 29.94 -18.92
CA GLU A 113 -18.52 29.23 -18.47
C GLU A 113 -18.43 28.82 -17.01
N ILE A 114 -17.24 28.50 -16.47
CA ILE A 114 -17.10 28.17 -15.05
C ILE A 114 -17.28 29.39 -14.15
N GLU A 115 -16.80 30.56 -14.55
CA GLU A 115 -17.04 31.81 -13.80
C GLU A 115 -18.51 32.22 -13.86
N SER A 116 -19.16 32.01 -15.01
CA SER A 116 -20.62 32.18 -15.15
C SER A 116 -21.39 31.19 -14.25
N LEU A 117 -20.95 29.94 -14.16
CA LEU A 117 -21.56 28.93 -13.29
C LEU A 117 -21.39 29.29 -11.80
N LYS A 118 -20.19 29.71 -11.37
CA LYS A 118 -19.95 30.18 -10.00
C LYS A 118 -20.87 31.35 -9.65
N THR A 119 -20.98 32.32 -10.56
CA THR A 119 -21.83 33.51 -10.35
C THR A 119 -23.31 33.12 -10.29
N SER A 120 -23.79 32.28 -11.21
CA SER A 120 -25.19 31.86 -11.25
C SER A 120 -25.59 30.96 -10.08
N THR A 121 -24.69 30.10 -9.60
CA THR A 121 -24.93 29.28 -8.40
C THR A 121 -24.90 30.14 -7.12
N MET A 122 -24.03 31.13 -7.04
CA MET A 122 -23.95 32.05 -5.89
C MET A 122 -25.16 32.97 -5.78
N LEU A 123 -25.67 33.47 -6.90
CA LEU A 123 -26.85 34.36 -6.96
C LEU A 123 -28.17 33.59 -7.12
N GLY A 124 -28.09 32.25 -7.22
CA GLY A 124 -29.24 31.40 -7.45
C GLY A 124 -30.21 31.41 -6.27
N THR A 125 -31.50 31.39 -6.55
CA THR A 125 -32.57 31.28 -5.53
C THR A 125 -33.23 29.90 -5.51
N ASN A 126 -32.81 29.01 -6.41
CA ASN A 126 -33.39 27.68 -6.58
C ASN A 126 -32.28 26.62 -6.61
N ALA A 127 -32.19 25.83 -5.54
CA ALA A 127 -31.19 24.78 -5.40
C ALA A 127 -31.25 23.74 -6.54
N LYS A 128 -32.45 23.37 -7.00
CA LYS A 128 -32.63 22.42 -8.10
C LYS A 128 -32.06 22.95 -9.41
N GLY A 129 -32.35 24.21 -9.75
CA GLY A 129 -31.81 24.85 -10.95
C GLY A 129 -30.28 24.97 -10.92
N SER A 130 -29.72 25.31 -9.76
CA SER A 130 -28.27 25.34 -9.55
C SER A 130 -27.63 23.94 -9.71
N MET A 131 -28.24 22.89 -9.17
CA MET A 131 -27.77 21.51 -9.36
C MET A 131 -27.85 21.05 -10.82
N GLU A 132 -28.91 21.41 -11.54
CA GLU A 132 -29.06 21.12 -12.98
C GLU A 132 -27.97 21.82 -13.80
N ALA A 133 -27.67 23.08 -13.49
CA ALA A 133 -26.60 23.83 -14.14
C ALA A 133 -25.21 23.21 -13.89
N ILE A 134 -24.91 22.79 -12.65
CA ILE A 134 -23.64 22.11 -12.34
C ILE A 134 -23.56 20.78 -13.10
N ASN A 135 -24.65 20.00 -13.14
CA ASN A 135 -24.68 18.75 -13.90
C ASN A 135 -24.43 18.97 -15.39
N ALA A 136 -25.10 19.94 -16.00
CA ALA A 136 -24.91 20.25 -17.43
C ALA A 136 -23.47 20.67 -17.73
N PHE A 137 -22.84 21.45 -16.85
CA PHE A 137 -21.45 21.83 -16.98
C PHE A 137 -20.50 20.61 -16.91
N VAL A 138 -20.72 19.73 -15.95
CA VAL A 138 -19.96 18.48 -15.78
C VAL A 138 -20.16 17.54 -16.96
N ASP A 139 -21.35 17.47 -17.53
CA ASP A 139 -21.61 16.61 -18.68
C ASP A 139 -20.93 17.16 -19.95
N LYS A 140 -20.79 18.48 -20.06
CA LYS A 140 -20.12 19.14 -21.17
C LYS A 140 -18.59 19.00 -21.12
N TYR A 141 -17.97 19.24 -19.98
CA TYR A 141 -16.50 19.30 -19.86
C TYR A 141 -15.87 18.13 -19.10
N GLY A 142 -16.64 17.38 -18.33
CA GLY A 142 -16.10 16.42 -17.36
C GLY A 142 -15.39 15.23 -17.99
N ASN A 143 -15.54 14.97 -19.29
CA ASN A 143 -14.81 13.89 -19.97
C ASN A 143 -13.30 14.19 -20.13
N GLU A 144 -12.90 15.44 -19.99
CA GLU A 144 -11.50 15.87 -20.01
C GLU A 144 -10.96 15.92 -18.56
N PRO A 145 -9.94 15.11 -18.21
CA PRO A 145 -9.43 15.02 -16.84
C PRO A 145 -9.00 16.36 -16.24
N TYR A 146 -8.38 17.24 -17.03
CA TYR A 146 -7.98 18.57 -16.57
C TYR A 146 -9.16 19.43 -16.11
N TYR A 147 -10.26 19.42 -16.86
CA TYR A 147 -11.46 20.17 -16.48
C TYR A 147 -12.15 19.51 -15.29
N ALA A 148 -12.20 18.17 -15.23
CA ALA A 148 -12.78 17.45 -14.11
C ALA A 148 -12.02 17.70 -12.79
N GLU A 149 -10.68 17.74 -12.82
CA GLU A 149 -9.85 18.10 -11.66
C GLU A 149 -10.14 19.53 -11.20
N TYR A 150 -10.19 20.50 -12.14
CA TYR A 150 -10.53 21.88 -11.80
C TYR A 150 -11.92 21.99 -11.18
N VAL A 151 -12.92 21.27 -11.72
CA VAL A 151 -14.27 21.25 -11.16
C VAL A 151 -14.28 20.62 -9.76
N THR A 152 -13.47 19.59 -9.52
CA THR A 152 -13.30 18.97 -8.19
C THR A 152 -12.77 19.97 -7.17
N ASP A 153 -11.75 20.76 -7.54
CA ASP A 153 -11.14 21.79 -6.68
C ASP A 153 -12.16 22.86 -6.24
N ILE A 154 -13.07 23.27 -7.12
CA ILE A 154 -14.08 24.30 -6.84
C ILE A 154 -15.42 23.73 -6.35
N PHE A 155 -15.60 22.41 -6.39
CA PHE A 155 -16.86 21.75 -6.03
C PHE A 155 -17.36 22.12 -4.62
N PRO A 156 -16.50 22.24 -3.58
CA PRO A 156 -16.97 22.67 -2.26
C PRO A 156 -17.67 24.03 -2.27
N VAL A 157 -17.21 24.97 -3.11
CA VAL A 157 -17.84 26.28 -3.26
C VAL A 157 -19.20 26.14 -3.95
N LEU A 158 -19.27 25.39 -5.05
CA LEU A 158 -20.52 25.16 -5.78
C LEU A 158 -21.57 24.44 -4.92
N ALA A 159 -21.14 23.39 -4.20
CA ALA A 159 -21.98 22.64 -3.27
C ALA A 159 -22.45 23.52 -2.10
N GLY A 160 -21.55 24.36 -1.55
CA GLY A 160 -21.88 25.32 -0.51
C GLY A 160 -22.96 26.31 -0.94
N ASN A 161 -22.89 26.82 -2.18
CA ASN A 161 -23.90 27.71 -2.73
C ASN A 161 -25.28 27.02 -2.83
N VAL A 162 -25.33 25.77 -3.32
CA VAL A 162 -26.57 24.99 -3.42
C VAL A 162 -27.18 24.71 -2.04
N LEU A 163 -26.37 24.25 -1.09
CA LEU A 163 -26.82 23.95 0.27
C LEU A 163 -27.17 25.21 1.06
N GLY A 164 -26.57 26.36 0.73
CA GLY A 164 -26.93 27.65 1.29
C GLY A 164 -28.34 28.13 0.89
N ILE A 165 -28.85 27.66 -0.27
CA ILE A 165 -30.24 27.90 -0.69
C ILE A 165 -31.17 26.91 0.03
N GLU A 166 -30.86 25.61 -0.06
CA GLU A 166 -31.69 24.56 0.51
C GLU A 166 -30.84 23.35 0.96
N ASP A 167 -30.68 23.24 2.29
CA ASP A 167 -29.93 22.15 2.92
C ASP A 167 -30.83 20.95 3.27
N THR A 168 -31.11 20.10 2.27
CA THR A 168 -31.87 18.86 2.47
C THR A 168 -30.97 17.63 2.33
N PRO A 169 -31.30 16.51 3.00
CA PRO A 169 -30.60 15.24 2.81
C PRO A 169 -30.56 14.79 1.34
N GLN A 170 -31.62 15.08 0.57
CA GLN A 170 -31.72 14.75 -0.85
C GLN A 170 -30.72 15.54 -1.70
N ASN A 171 -30.56 16.85 -1.42
CA ASN A 171 -29.59 17.70 -2.11
C ASN A 171 -28.16 17.27 -1.77
N ARG A 172 -27.87 16.97 -0.50
CA ARG A 172 -26.56 16.43 -0.08
C ARG A 172 -26.20 15.12 -0.79
N HIS A 173 -27.16 14.19 -0.87
CA HIS A 173 -26.96 12.92 -1.57
C HIS A 173 -26.70 13.12 -3.07
N SER A 174 -27.45 14.02 -3.70
CA SER A 174 -27.29 14.33 -5.12
C SER A 174 -25.93 14.98 -5.42
N LEU A 175 -25.48 15.90 -4.56
CA LEU A 175 -24.16 16.49 -4.65
C LEU A 175 -23.04 15.47 -4.41
N SER A 176 -23.22 14.53 -3.48
CA SER A 176 -22.26 13.44 -3.25
C SER A 176 -22.07 12.59 -4.51
N LYS A 177 -23.16 12.14 -5.13
CA LYS A 177 -23.11 11.38 -6.39
C LYS A 177 -22.45 12.16 -7.52
N LEU A 178 -22.70 13.46 -7.59
CA LEU A 178 -22.09 14.32 -8.59
C LEU A 178 -20.58 14.44 -8.37
N LEU A 179 -20.15 14.67 -7.13
CA LEU A 179 -18.74 14.69 -6.77
C LEU A 179 -18.05 13.37 -7.09
N GLU A 180 -18.66 12.23 -6.76
CA GLU A 180 -18.15 10.90 -7.11
C GLU A 180 -17.91 10.78 -8.62
N ARG A 181 -18.92 11.14 -9.43
CA ARG A 181 -18.82 11.12 -10.90
C ARG A 181 -17.72 12.02 -11.44
N ILE A 182 -17.56 13.23 -10.90
CA ILE A 182 -16.49 14.15 -11.33
C ILE A 182 -15.13 13.59 -10.94
N THR A 183 -15.01 13.07 -9.71
CA THR A 183 -13.77 12.50 -9.18
C THR A 183 -13.31 11.30 -10.00
N GLU A 184 -14.24 10.43 -10.41
CA GLU A 184 -13.94 9.29 -11.29
C GLU A 184 -13.32 9.75 -12.61
N LYS A 185 -13.88 10.79 -13.24
CA LYS A 185 -13.36 11.33 -14.51
C LYS A 185 -12.05 12.11 -14.33
N ALA A 186 -11.85 12.72 -13.16
CA ALA A 186 -10.60 13.38 -12.80
C ALA A 186 -9.50 12.39 -12.40
N THR A 187 -9.79 11.11 -12.19
CA THR A 187 -8.79 10.14 -11.72
C THR A 187 -8.19 9.37 -12.90
N THR A 188 -6.91 9.55 -13.17
CA THR A 188 -6.21 8.75 -14.19
C THR A 188 -5.99 7.31 -13.72
N ASP A 189 -5.72 6.41 -14.67
CA ASP A 189 -5.35 5.03 -14.36
C ASP A 189 -4.11 4.96 -13.47
N GLU A 190 -3.13 5.85 -13.67
CA GLU A 190 -1.94 5.96 -12.82
C GLU A 190 -2.31 6.36 -11.38
N GLN A 191 -3.20 7.34 -11.21
CA GLN A 191 -3.65 7.77 -9.88
C GLN A 191 -4.48 6.69 -9.18
N ARG A 192 -5.29 5.93 -9.93
CA ARG A 192 -6.02 4.77 -9.39
C ARG A 192 -5.05 3.71 -8.90
N LYS A 193 -4.03 3.40 -9.70
CA LYS A 193 -2.98 2.46 -9.32
C LYS A 193 -2.21 2.92 -8.09
N ALA A 194 -1.85 4.20 -8.04
CA ALA A 194 -1.21 4.80 -6.88
C ALA A 194 -2.06 4.65 -5.60
N LYS A 195 -3.39 4.83 -5.69
CA LYS A 195 -4.30 4.59 -4.56
C LYS A 195 -4.29 3.13 -4.11
N GLU A 196 -4.33 2.17 -5.04
CA GLU A 196 -4.22 0.74 -4.74
C GLU A 196 -2.88 0.41 -4.07
N THR A 197 -1.78 0.95 -4.58
CA THR A 197 -0.45 0.76 -4.00
C THR A 197 -0.35 1.29 -2.57
N LEU A 198 -0.90 2.48 -2.30
CA LEU A 198 -0.96 3.03 -0.94
C LEU A 198 -1.81 2.17 0.00
N GLY A 199 -2.91 1.60 -0.51
CA GLY A 199 -3.74 0.67 0.25
C GLY A 199 -3.02 -0.63 0.59
N PHE A 200 -2.25 -1.18 -0.35
CA PHE A 200 -1.46 -2.41 -0.13
C PHE A 200 -0.33 -2.19 0.89
N PHE A 201 0.42 -1.10 0.74
CA PHE A 201 1.52 -0.74 1.63
C PHE A 201 1.04 0.13 2.81
N GLY A 202 -0.16 -0.05 3.34
CA GLY A 202 -0.71 0.81 4.42
C GLY A 202 0.20 0.92 5.66
N ASP A 203 -0.12 1.82 6.58
CA ASP A 203 0.76 2.22 7.71
C ASP A 203 0.94 1.17 8.82
N GLY A 204 0.37 -0.02 8.67
CA GLY A 204 0.47 -1.09 9.66
C GLY A 204 1.80 -1.85 9.60
N ASP A 205 2.28 -2.31 10.76
CA ASP A 205 3.35 -3.29 10.82
C ASP A 205 2.88 -4.62 10.22
N VAL A 206 3.56 -5.04 9.14
CA VAL A 206 3.24 -6.30 8.47
C VAL A 206 3.75 -7.48 9.29
N LYS A 207 2.85 -8.43 9.56
CA LYS A 207 3.19 -9.71 10.18
C LYS A 207 3.54 -10.73 9.09
N PHE A 208 4.85 -10.96 8.90
CA PHE A 208 5.39 -11.95 7.97
C PHE A 208 5.15 -13.39 8.43
N TYR A 209 5.18 -13.62 9.75
CA TYR A 209 4.97 -14.92 10.38
C TYR A 209 3.83 -14.84 11.40
N PRO A 210 2.56 -14.81 10.96
CA PRO A 210 1.42 -14.89 11.87
C PRO A 210 1.44 -16.20 12.67
N GLU A 211 1.15 -16.11 13.97
CA GLU A 211 1.07 -17.27 14.86
C GLU A 211 0.04 -18.28 14.35
N GLY A 212 0.38 -19.56 14.45
CA GLY A 212 -0.49 -20.66 14.02
C GLY A 212 -0.42 -21.02 12.54
N LEU A 213 0.25 -20.21 11.69
CA LEU A 213 0.48 -20.57 10.30
C LEU A 213 1.66 -21.53 10.14
N THR A 214 1.65 -22.31 9.05
CA THR A 214 2.66 -23.32 8.73
C THR A 214 4.10 -22.79 8.82
N PRO A 215 4.46 -21.60 8.26
CA PRO A 215 5.82 -21.08 8.37
C PRO A 215 6.24 -20.80 9.81
N TYR A 216 5.34 -20.22 10.61
CA TYR A 216 5.59 -19.94 12.03
C TYR A 216 5.81 -21.24 12.81
N ASN A 217 4.91 -22.22 12.65
CA ASN A 217 4.98 -23.49 13.36
C ASN A 217 6.24 -24.29 12.98
N ALA A 218 6.64 -24.27 11.70
CA ALA A 218 7.84 -24.97 11.22
C ALA A 218 9.12 -24.42 11.87
N ILE A 219 9.22 -23.09 11.97
CA ILE A 219 10.35 -22.43 12.61
C ILE A 219 10.31 -22.66 14.14
N GLN A 220 9.14 -22.48 14.76
CA GLN A 220 8.95 -22.65 16.22
C GLN A 220 9.39 -24.04 16.71
N GLN A 221 9.14 -25.09 15.92
CA GLN A 221 9.56 -26.46 16.26
C GLN A 221 11.08 -26.62 16.39
N ILE A 222 11.85 -25.74 15.74
CA ILE A 222 13.32 -25.82 15.71
C ILE A 222 13.92 -24.86 16.73
N ILE A 223 13.55 -23.58 16.69
CA ILE A 223 14.17 -22.56 17.55
C ILE A 223 13.53 -22.45 18.95
N GLY A 224 12.41 -23.12 19.16
CA GLY A 224 11.65 -23.07 20.41
C GLY A 224 10.66 -21.90 20.48
N ARG A 225 9.76 -21.97 21.47
CA ARG A 225 8.64 -21.04 21.61
C ARG A 225 9.06 -19.61 21.97
N ASP A 226 10.11 -19.45 22.76
CA ASP A 226 10.53 -18.14 23.24
C ASP A 226 11.20 -17.32 22.13
N ALA A 227 12.07 -17.96 21.35
CA ALA A 227 12.67 -17.32 20.17
C ALA A 227 11.60 -17.04 19.08
N ALA A 228 10.65 -17.95 18.87
CA ALA A 228 9.61 -17.79 17.84
C ALA A 228 8.70 -16.55 18.02
N ARG A 229 8.61 -15.99 19.24
CA ARG A 229 7.87 -14.74 19.49
C ARG A 229 8.48 -13.55 18.75
N TYR A 230 9.77 -13.59 18.46
CA TYR A 230 10.50 -12.50 17.80
C TYR A 230 10.55 -12.64 16.27
N LEU A 231 9.83 -13.59 15.66
CA LEU A 231 9.89 -13.78 14.19
C LEU A 231 9.39 -12.58 13.37
N ASN A 232 8.51 -11.75 13.94
CA ASN A 232 8.08 -10.49 13.31
C ASN A 232 8.90 -9.28 13.77
N GLU A 233 9.76 -9.47 14.77
CA GLU A 233 10.66 -8.47 15.36
C GLU A 233 12.10 -8.98 15.39
N PRO A 234 12.66 -9.37 14.23
CA PRO A 234 13.97 -10.01 14.18
C PRO A 234 15.10 -9.13 14.71
N GLU A 235 14.96 -7.81 14.63
CA GLU A 235 15.93 -6.86 15.16
C GLU A 235 16.10 -7.01 16.69
N ARG A 236 15.00 -7.23 17.42
CA ARG A 236 15.03 -7.45 18.87
C ARG A 236 15.65 -8.80 19.22
N ALA A 237 15.45 -9.82 18.39
CA ALA A 237 16.06 -11.13 18.60
C ALA A 237 17.59 -11.07 18.48
N ILE A 238 18.10 -10.35 17.47
CA ILE A 238 19.54 -10.21 17.24
C ILE A 238 20.20 -9.48 18.43
N GLU A 239 19.58 -8.41 18.95
CA GLU A 239 20.07 -7.68 20.13
C GLU A 239 20.17 -8.58 21.37
N LEU A 240 19.14 -9.40 21.62
CA LEU A 240 19.11 -10.35 22.75
C LEU A 240 20.16 -11.47 22.60
N ILE A 241 20.40 -11.94 21.38
CA ILE A 241 21.42 -12.96 21.10
C ILE A 241 22.83 -12.36 21.25
N SER A 242 23.05 -11.11 20.82
CA SER A 242 24.35 -10.43 20.93
C SER A 242 24.76 -10.01 22.35
N THR A 243 23.80 -9.93 23.27
CA THR A 243 24.05 -9.55 24.68
C THR A 243 24.24 -10.76 25.60
N ALA A 244 24.02 -11.97 25.10
CA ALA A 244 24.25 -13.23 25.79
C ALA A 244 25.62 -13.88 25.48
N GLU A 245 26.33 -13.36 24.46
CA GLU A 245 27.75 -13.66 24.16
C GLU A 245 28.69 -12.87 25.09
#